data_AF-I3V3P4-F1
#
_entry.id   AF-I3V3P4-F1
#
_cell.length_a   1.000
_cell.length_b   1.000
_cell.length_c   1.000
_cell.angle_alpha   90.00
_cell.angle_beta   90.00
_cell.angle_gamma   90.00
#
_symmetry.space_group_name_H-M   'P 1'
#
loop_
_entity.id
_entity.type
_entity.pdbx_description
1 polymer ?
#
loop_
_entity_poly.entity_id
_entity_poly.type
_entity_poly.pdbx_seq_one_letter_code
_entity_poly.pdbx_strand_id
1 'polypeptide(L)'
;MSRIQHIIFTEAALEHALSAIRALHDMSTVLIAADVFRQISELTPHRVTPYAVWCGRSGLYPTRYHAVANGEQQVALAVAVSTAYQVDQGNVIAAEETATVAQREYSETVQRAYPIGRILRADVGGHQITVKVTGHGAFWSRPGEIFGTNVKTGKARHFHHRHVLEVLP
;
A
#
# COMPACT_ATOMS: atom_id res chain seq x y z
N MET A 1 14.51 -15.23 3.50
CA MET A 1 14.23 -15.49 2.07
C MET A 1 12.93 -16.28 1.99
N SER A 2 11.82 -15.62 1.63
CA SER A 2 10.53 -16.29 1.44
C SER A 2 10.56 -17.06 0.13
N ARG A 3 10.20 -18.35 0.17
CA ARG A 3 10.17 -19.23 -1.01
C ARG A 3 8.88 -18.92 -1.77
N ILE A 4 8.98 -18.15 -2.84
CA ILE A 4 7.83 -17.85 -3.71
C ILE A 4 7.43 -19.17 -4.39
N GLN A 5 6.22 -19.65 -4.09
CA GLN A 5 5.61 -20.75 -4.82
C GLN A 5 4.81 -20.16 -5.98
N HIS A 6 5.25 -20.45 -7.21
CA HIS A 6 4.49 -20.11 -8.41
C HIS A 6 3.56 -21.27 -8.73
N ILE A 7 2.26 -21.04 -8.68
CA ILE A 7 1.27 -21.98 -9.20
C ILE A 7 0.84 -21.45 -10.57
N ILE A 8 1.13 -22.23 -11.60
CA ILE A 8 0.81 -21.90 -12.98
C ILE A 8 -0.32 -22.82 -13.40
N PHE A 9 -1.46 -22.24 -13.75
CA PHE A 9 -2.58 -22.97 -14.35
C PHE A 9 -2.65 -22.64 -15.84
N THR A 10 -2.81 -23.68 -16.67
CA THR A 10 -3.38 -23.55 -18.01
C THR A 10 -4.86 -23.90 -17.92
N GLU A 11 -5.67 -23.41 -18.85
CA GLU A 11 -7.10 -23.75 -18.92
C GLU A 11 -7.33 -25.27 -18.96
N ALA A 12 -6.56 -25.99 -19.79
CA ALA A 12 -6.63 -27.44 -19.89
C ALA A 12 -6.18 -28.18 -18.61
N ALA A 13 -5.18 -27.66 -17.88
CA ALA A 13 -4.77 -28.25 -16.60
C ALA A 13 -5.82 -28.01 -15.50
N LEU A 14 -6.49 -26.85 -15.53
CA LEU A 14 -7.59 -26.55 -14.62
C LEU A 14 -8.80 -27.43 -14.91
N GLU A 15 -9.16 -27.61 -16.18
CA GLU A 15 -10.21 -28.53 -16.61
C GLU A 15 -9.93 -29.95 -16.13
N HIS A 16 -8.70 -30.44 -16.34
CA HIS A 16 -8.29 -31.77 -15.90
C HIS A 16 -8.36 -31.92 -14.37
N ALA A 17 -7.91 -30.92 -13.61
CA ALA A 17 -7.98 -30.94 -12.15
C ALA A 17 -9.44 -30.94 -11.64
N LEU A 18 -10.31 -30.12 -12.24
CA LEU A 18 -11.72 -30.07 -11.90
C LEU A 18 -12.44 -31.38 -12.24
N SER A 19 -12.08 -31.99 -13.37
CA SER A 19 -12.59 -33.30 -13.78
C SER A 19 -12.20 -34.40 -12.78
N ALA A 20 -10.95 -34.39 -12.30
CA ALA A 20 -10.43 -35.36 -11.34
C ALA A 20 -11.03 -35.24 -9.93
N ILE A 21 -11.31 -34.01 -9.45
CA ILE A 21 -11.85 -33.78 -8.09
C ILE A 21 -13.33 -34.15 -8.00
N ARG A 22 -14.08 -34.06 -9.10
CA ARG A 22 -15.54 -34.23 -9.08
C ARG A 22 -16.08 -35.41 -9.89
N ALA A 23 -15.23 -36.19 -10.55
CA ALA A 23 -15.63 -37.19 -11.55
C ALA A 23 -16.60 -36.63 -12.62
N LEU A 24 -16.57 -35.31 -12.81
CA LEU A 24 -17.42 -34.56 -13.72
C LEU A 24 -16.67 -34.50 -15.06
N HIS A 25 -17.00 -35.44 -15.95
CA HIS A 25 -16.38 -35.57 -17.27
C HIS A 25 -17.09 -34.79 -18.38
N ASP A 26 -18.08 -33.96 -18.04
CA ASP A 26 -18.97 -33.33 -19.02
C ASP A 26 -18.58 -31.89 -19.39
N MET A 27 -19.23 -31.36 -20.44
CA MET A 27 -19.15 -29.97 -20.95
C MET A 27 -19.18 -28.90 -19.85
N SER A 28 -19.80 -29.16 -18.71
CA SER A 28 -19.80 -28.27 -17.55
C SER A 28 -18.39 -27.98 -17.03
N THR A 29 -17.48 -28.95 -17.06
CA THR A 29 -16.12 -28.82 -16.54
C THR A 29 -15.27 -27.91 -17.42
N VAL A 30 -15.43 -28.01 -18.74
CA VAL A 30 -14.82 -27.11 -19.73
C VAL A 30 -15.29 -25.67 -19.49
N LEU A 31 -16.60 -25.46 -19.37
CA LEU A 31 -17.18 -24.12 -19.19
C LEU A 31 -16.79 -23.50 -17.83
N ILE A 32 -16.73 -24.30 -16.77
CA ILE A 32 -16.28 -23.84 -15.45
C ILE A 32 -14.79 -23.50 -15.50
N ALA A 33 -13.96 -24.33 -16.14
CA ALA A 33 -12.53 -24.04 -16.28
C ALA A 33 -12.29 -22.74 -17.04
N ALA A 34 -12.99 -22.54 -18.17
CA ALA A 34 -12.91 -21.32 -18.96
C ALA A 34 -13.34 -20.08 -18.17
N ASP A 35 -14.48 -20.14 -17.46
CA ASP A 35 -14.97 -18.99 -16.70
C ASP A 35 -14.11 -18.69 -15.46
N VAL A 36 -13.64 -19.70 -14.74
CA VAL A 36 -12.71 -19.53 -13.61
C VAL A 36 -11.38 -18.95 -14.09
N PHE A 37 -10.85 -19.43 -15.22
CA PHE A 37 -9.62 -18.91 -15.81
C PHE A 37 -9.77 -17.43 -16.22
N ARG A 38 -10.91 -17.08 -16.82
CA ARG A 38 -11.27 -15.69 -17.15
C ARG A 38 -11.37 -14.82 -15.90
N GLN A 39 -12.10 -15.24 -14.88
CA GLN A 39 -12.27 -14.49 -13.63
C GLN A 39 -10.93 -14.30 -12.91
N ILE A 40 -10.07 -15.33 -12.82
CA ILE A 40 -8.74 -15.21 -12.23
C ILE A 40 -7.88 -14.22 -13.01
N SER A 41 -7.93 -14.26 -14.35
CA SER A 41 -7.22 -13.31 -15.21
C SER A 41 -7.66 -11.86 -14.97
N GLU A 42 -8.94 -11.64 -14.66
CA GLU A 42 -9.52 -10.32 -14.40
C GLU A 42 -9.30 -9.82 -12.95
N LEU A 43 -9.21 -10.72 -11.97
CA LEU A 43 -9.16 -10.40 -10.54
C LEU A 43 -7.76 -10.08 -10.00
N THR A 44 -6.68 -10.41 -10.72
CA THR A 44 -5.32 -10.06 -10.28
C THR A 44 -4.99 -8.60 -10.63
N PRO A 45 -4.86 -7.68 -9.64
CA PRO A 45 -4.56 -6.26 -9.90
C PRO A 45 -3.13 -6.03 -10.40
N HIS A 46 -2.30 -7.07 -10.42
CA HIS A 46 -1.00 -7.05 -11.10
C HIS A 46 -1.24 -7.60 -12.49
N ARG A 47 -0.99 -6.78 -13.51
CA ARG A 47 -1.01 -7.17 -14.93
C ARG A 47 -0.15 -8.43 -15.13
N VAL A 48 -0.76 -9.60 -15.01
CA VAL A 48 -0.15 -10.85 -15.46
C VAL A 48 -0.41 -10.90 -16.95
N THR A 49 0.53 -10.40 -17.75
CA THR A 49 0.49 -10.62 -19.18
C THR A 49 0.48 -12.14 -19.40
N PRO A 50 -0.57 -12.73 -19.99
CA PRO A 50 -0.57 -14.16 -20.25
C PRO A 50 0.62 -14.47 -21.16
N TYR A 51 1.45 -15.44 -20.77
CA TYR A 51 2.62 -15.85 -21.53
C TYR A 51 2.46 -17.28 -22.02
N ALA A 52 3.02 -17.54 -23.19
CA ALA A 52 3.02 -18.87 -23.78
C ALA A 52 3.92 -19.79 -22.97
N VAL A 53 3.35 -20.87 -22.44
CA VAL A 53 4.09 -21.95 -21.77
C VAL A 53 4.12 -23.18 -22.66
N TRP A 54 5.22 -23.93 -22.58
CA TRP A 54 5.32 -25.24 -23.18
C TRP A 54 4.75 -26.27 -22.23
N CYS A 55 3.85 -27.12 -22.69
CA CYS A 55 3.15 -28.10 -21.85
C CYS A 55 2.92 -29.42 -22.58
N GLY A 56 2.51 -30.42 -21.80
CA GLY A 56 1.93 -31.66 -22.31
C GLY A 56 1.46 -32.54 -21.16
N ARG A 57 1.36 -33.86 -21.39
CA ARG A 57 0.79 -34.80 -20.41
C ARG A 57 1.63 -34.91 -19.15
N SER A 58 2.93 -34.67 -19.27
CA SER A 58 3.88 -34.80 -18.16
C SER A 58 4.03 -33.50 -17.35
N GLY A 59 3.37 -32.42 -17.78
CA GLY A 59 3.29 -31.16 -17.03
C GLY A 59 3.77 -29.94 -17.84
N LEU A 60 4.29 -28.95 -17.10
CA LEU A 60 4.77 -27.68 -17.65
C LEU A 60 6.28 -27.72 -17.84
N TYR A 61 6.74 -27.15 -18.96
CA TYR A 61 8.16 -27.06 -19.29
C TYR A 61 8.61 -25.60 -19.34
N PRO A 62 9.80 -25.29 -18.78
CA PRO A 62 10.33 -23.93 -18.77
C PRO A 62 10.80 -23.48 -20.16
N THR A 63 11.14 -24.41 -21.06
CA THR A 63 11.58 -24.09 -22.43
C THR A 63 11.07 -25.12 -23.44
N ARG A 64 11.03 -24.73 -24.72
CA ARG A 64 10.71 -25.62 -25.85
C ARG A 64 11.61 -26.86 -25.88
N TYR A 65 12.90 -26.68 -25.58
CA TYR A 65 13.89 -27.76 -25.61
C TYR A 65 13.51 -28.90 -24.66
N HIS A 66 13.11 -28.56 -23.43
CA HIS A 66 12.67 -29.55 -22.45
C HIS A 66 11.38 -30.26 -22.84
N ALA A 67 10.42 -29.55 -23.45
CA ALA A 67 9.20 -30.17 -23.94
C ALA A 67 9.52 -31.18 -25.07
N VAL A 68 10.31 -30.76 -26.06
CA VAL A 68 10.71 -31.60 -27.20
C VAL A 68 11.47 -32.85 -26.76
N ALA A 69 12.35 -32.73 -25.76
CA ALA A 69 13.09 -33.88 -25.20
C ALA A 69 12.17 -34.95 -24.59
N ASN A 70 10.96 -34.58 -24.19
CA ASN A 70 9.93 -35.49 -23.67
C ASN A 70 8.88 -35.88 -24.73
N GLY A 71 9.08 -35.50 -26.00
CA GLY A 71 8.12 -35.76 -27.07
C GLY A 71 6.86 -34.90 -27.02
N GLU A 72 6.83 -33.86 -26.18
CA GLU A 72 5.68 -32.99 -25.96
C GLU A 72 5.95 -31.61 -26.59
N GLN A 73 5.01 -31.05 -27.35
CA GLN A 73 5.21 -29.77 -28.06
C GLN A 73 3.98 -28.86 -28.01
N GLN A 74 3.09 -29.07 -27.05
CA GLN A 74 1.90 -28.23 -26.93
C GLN A 74 2.29 -26.87 -26.34
N VAL A 75 1.65 -25.82 -26.84
CA VAL A 75 1.80 -24.46 -26.34
C VAL A 75 0.43 -24.00 -25.87
N ALA A 76 0.36 -23.53 -24.62
CA ALA A 76 -0.87 -23.01 -24.04
C ALA A 76 -0.62 -21.65 -23.40
N LEU A 77 -1.68 -20.85 -23.28
CA LEU A 77 -1.66 -19.64 -22.47
C LEU A 77 -1.76 -20.04 -21.00
N ALA A 78 -0.90 -19.46 -20.16
CA ALA A 78 -0.96 -19.64 -18.72
C ALA A 78 -0.96 -18.31 -17.99
N VAL A 79 -1.63 -18.32 -16.84
CA VAL A 79 -1.60 -17.23 -15.87
C VAL A 79 -0.75 -17.68 -14.69
N ALA A 80 0.35 -16.96 -14.45
CA ALA A 80 1.16 -17.16 -13.26
C ALA A 80 0.48 -16.43 -12.07
N VAL A 81 -0.08 -17.20 -11.14
CA VAL A 81 -0.58 -16.65 -9.89
C VAL A 81 0.59 -16.65 -8.91
N SER A 82 1.20 -15.49 -8.70
CA SER A 82 2.17 -15.31 -7.61
C SER A 82 1.43 -14.78 -6.39
N THR A 83 1.51 -15.46 -5.25
CA THR A 83 1.22 -14.85 -3.96
C THR A 83 2.46 -14.09 -3.49
N ALA A 84 2.91 -13.12 -4.29
CA ALA A 84 3.94 -12.22 -3.83
C ALA A 84 3.25 -11.18 -2.93
N TYR A 85 3.49 -11.27 -1.62
CA TYR A 85 3.38 -10.10 -0.75
C TYR A 85 4.51 -9.16 -1.19
N GLN A 86 4.35 -8.49 -2.34
CA GLN A 86 5.26 -7.44 -2.74
C GLN A 86 4.99 -6.28 -1.78
N VAL A 87 5.91 -6.08 -0.84
CA VAL A 87 6.10 -4.74 -0.31
C VAL A 87 6.51 -3.91 -1.51
N ASP A 88 5.56 -3.21 -2.11
CA ASP A 88 5.83 -2.26 -3.19
C ASP A 88 6.67 -1.14 -2.58
N GLN A 89 7.99 -1.30 -2.65
CA GLN A 89 8.94 -0.32 -2.14
C GLN A 89 8.72 1.06 -2.78
N GLY A 90 8.21 1.11 -4.02
CA GLY A 90 7.78 2.35 -4.66
C GLY A 90 6.61 3.00 -3.93
N ASN A 91 5.60 2.22 -3.53
CA ASN A 91 4.51 2.74 -2.69
C ASN A 91 4.97 3.16 -1.30
N VAL A 92 5.95 2.47 -0.70
CA VAL A 92 6.51 2.86 0.60
C VAL A 92 7.23 4.21 0.50
N ILE A 93 8.08 4.40 -0.53
CA ILE A 93 8.78 5.66 -0.79
C ILE A 93 7.77 6.79 -1.09
N ALA A 94 6.81 6.55 -1.98
CA ALA A 94 5.79 7.54 -2.32
C ALA A 94 4.91 7.93 -1.11
N ALA A 95 4.60 6.96 -0.23
CA ALA A 95 3.87 7.23 1.01
C ALA A 95 4.72 8.06 2.00
N GLU A 96 6.02 7.78 2.11
CA GLU A 96 6.95 8.55 2.94
C GLU A 96 7.10 10.00 2.45
N GLU A 97 7.23 10.20 1.14
CA GLU A 97 7.27 11.53 0.51
C GLU A 97 5.98 12.31 0.77
N THR A 98 4.82 11.67 0.56
CA THR A 98 3.50 12.27 0.80
C THR A 98 3.34 12.67 2.27
N ALA A 99 3.73 11.80 3.20
CA ALA A 99 3.68 12.09 4.63
C ALA A 99 4.60 13.28 5.00
N THR A 100 5.79 13.36 4.41
CA THR A 100 6.75 14.44 4.65
C THR A 100 6.22 15.79 4.15
N VAL A 101 5.63 15.82 2.95
CA VAL A 101 4.99 17.02 2.39
C VAL A 101 3.83 17.47 3.28
N ALA A 102 2.94 16.55 3.66
CA ALA A 102 1.81 16.86 4.54
C ALA A 102 2.24 17.42 5.90
N GLN A 103 3.30 16.87 6.51
CA GLN A 103 3.85 17.38 7.77
C GLN A 103 4.40 18.80 7.63
N ARG A 104 5.08 19.10 6.52
CA ARG A 104 5.61 20.44 6.24
C ARG A 104 4.48 21.46 6.06
N GLU A 105 3.51 21.16 5.19
CA GLU A 105 2.37 22.03 4.92
C GLU A 105 1.55 22.30 6.19
N TYR A 106 1.35 21.28 7.02
CA TYR A 106 0.69 21.43 8.30
C TYR A 106 1.48 22.35 9.24
N SER A 107 2.80 22.17 9.36
CA SER A 107 3.66 23.05 10.16
C SER A 107 3.63 24.50 9.68
N GLU A 108 3.73 24.72 8.37
CA GLU A 108 3.65 26.07 7.77
C GLU A 108 2.30 26.73 8.00
N THR A 109 1.22 25.95 7.95
CA THR A 109 -0.15 26.45 8.24
C THR A 109 -0.29 26.88 9.70
N VAL A 110 0.26 26.09 10.64
CA VAL A 110 0.31 26.45 12.06
C VAL A 110 1.15 27.72 12.28
N GLN A 111 2.30 27.84 11.63
CA GLN A 111 3.17 29.02 11.73
C GLN A 111 2.49 30.28 11.21
N ARG A 112 1.75 30.20 10.08
CA ARG A 112 0.98 31.32 9.54
C ARG A 112 -0.19 31.72 10.42
N ALA A 113 -0.88 30.76 11.02
CA ALA A 113 -1.99 31.04 11.94
C ALA A 113 -1.52 31.66 13.27
N TYR A 114 -0.33 31.27 13.75
CA TYR A 114 0.21 31.66 15.05
C TYR A 114 1.65 32.17 14.94
N PRO A 115 1.90 33.33 14.30
CA PRO A 115 3.26 33.79 14.05
C PRO A 115 3.99 34.20 15.33
N ILE A 116 5.32 34.11 15.28
CA ILE A 116 6.20 34.51 16.40
C ILE A 116 5.92 35.97 16.80
N GLY A 117 5.88 36.23 18.11
CA GLY A 117 5.60 37.53 18.68
C GLY A 117 4.13 37.80 18.95
N ARG A 118 3.20 37.03 18.38
CA ARG A 118 1.77 37.14 18.70
C ARG A 118 1.47 36.64 20.11
N ILE A 119 0.36 37.15 20.66
CA ILE A 119 -0.14 36.73 21.96
C ILE A 119 -1.37 35.85 21.74
N LEU A 120 -1.39 34.70 22.39
CA LEU A 120 -2.45 33.71 22.29
C LEU A 120 -3.11 33.52 23.64
N ARG A 121 -4.42 33.26 23.63
CA ARG A 121 -5.11 32.63 24.77
C ARG A 121 -5.24 31.14 24.48
N ALA A 122 -4.77 30.29 25.40
CA ALA A 122 -4.77 28.85 25.24
C ALA A 122 -5.21 28.13 26.52
N ASP A 123 -5.84 26.97 26.38
CA ASP A 123 -6.16 26.06 27.49
C ASP A 123 -5.13 24.93 27.57
N VAL A 124 -4.23 25.03 28.56
CA VAL A 124 -3.15 24.08 28.77
C VAL A 124 -3.32 23.41 30.12
N GLY A 125 -3.71 22.13 30.11
CA GLY A 125 -3.92 21.34 31.32
C GLY A 125 -5.14 21.77 32.15
N GLY A 126 -6.19 22.29 31.51
CA GLY A 126 -7.39 22.79 32.18
C GLY A 126 -7.25 24.21 32.74
N HIS A 127 -6.21 24.92 32.32
CA HIS A 127 -5.94 26.29 32.73
C HIS A 127 -5.80 27.20 31.52
N GLN A 128 -6.63 28.25 31.50
CA GLN A 128 -6.49 29.30 30.51
C GLN A 128 -5.27 30.16 30.82
N ILE A 129 -4.37 30.25 29.84
CA ILE A 129 -3.14 31.02 29.93
C ILE A 129 -3.00 31.96 28.74
N THR A 130 -2.33 33.08 28.97
CA THR A 130 -1.91 34.01 27.92
C THR A 130 -0.44 33.78 27.62
N VAL A 131 -0.11 33.50 26.36
CA VAL A 131 1.24 33.12 25.94
C VAL A 131 1.69 33.97 24.76
N LYS A 132 2.89 34.55 24.84
CA LYS A 132 3.56 35.16 23.69
C LYS A 132 4.33 34.09 22.93
N VAL A 133 4.05 33.92 21.64
CA VAL A 133 4.71 32.93 20.78
C VAL A 133 6.18 33.29 20.62
N THR A 134 7.06 32.32 20.88
CA THR A 134 8.52 32.44 20.71
C THR A 134 9.06 31.51 19.64
N GLY A 135 8.29 30.51 19.21
CA GLY A 135 8.69 29.59 18.15
C GLY A 135 7.69 28.46 17.93
N HIS A 136 8.07 27.48 17.12
CA HIS A 136 7.23 26.35 16.72
C HIS A 136 8.02 25.04 16.77
N GLY A 137 7.29 23.94 16.90
CA GLY A 137 7.86 22.60 16.82
C GLY A 137 8.43 22.30 15.43
N ALA A 138 9.42 21.40 15.39
CA ALA A 138 10.01 20.95 14.13
C ALA A 138 8.99 20.16 13.31
N PHE A 139 8.93 20.39 11.99
CA PHE A 139 7.93 19.78 11.12
C PHE A 139 7.96 18.24 11.13
N TRP A 140 9.15 17.65 11.29
CA TRP A 140 9.39 16.20 11.24
C TRP A 140 9.08 15.45 12.54
N SER A 141 8.77 16.13 13.64
CA SER A 141 8.45 15.48 14.93
C SER A 141 7.27 16.08 15.67
N ARG A 142 7.11 17.41 15.62
CA ARG A 142 6.10 18.14 16.40
C ARG A 142 5.48 19.28 15.55
N PRO A 143 4.96 19.00 14.33
CA PRO A 143 4.56 20.04 13.37
C PRO A 143 3.44 20.95 13.87
N GLY A 144 2.60 20.48 14.81
CA GLY A 144 1.50 21.24 15.39
C GLY A 144 1.80 21.94 16.72
N GLU A 145 3.04 21.87 17.23
CA GLU A 145 3.40 22.48 18.51
C GLU A 145 3.79 23.95 18.37
N ILE A 146 3.38 24.72 19.38
CA ILE A 146 3.67 26.14 19.56
C ILE A 146 4.51 26.27 20.83
N PHE A 147 5.61 27.01 20.73
CA PHE A 147 6.44 27.41 21.86
C PHE A 147 6.16 28.86 22.22
N GLY A 148 6.12 29.15 23.50
CA GLY A 148 5.94 30.52 23.96
C GLY A 148 6.22 30.73 25.44
N THR A 149 6.15 31.98 25.85
CA THR A 149 6.32 32.39 27.24
C THR A 149 4.98 32.84 27.81
N ASN A 150 4.59 32.27 28.94
CA ASN A 150 3.39 32.71 29.66
C ASN A 150 3.59 34.16 30.14
N VAL A 151 2.70 35.06 29.72
CA VAL A 151 2.83 36.51 29.96
C VAL A 151 2.76 36.85 31.45
N LYS A 152 1.93 36.13 32.21
CA LYS A 152 1.75 36.38 33.66
C LYS A 152 2.93 35.90 34.50
N THR A 153 3.52 34.76 34.13
CA THR A 153 4.51 34.07 34.99
C THR A 153 5.93 34.10 34.45
N GLY A 154 6.14 34.54 33.21
CA GLY A 154 7.45 34.51 32.54
C GLY A 154 7.96 33.09 32.23
N LYS A 155 7.19 32.04 32.51
CA LYS A 155 7.62 30.64 32.31
C LYS A 155 7.41 30.19 30.88
N ALA A 156 8.38 29.46 30.35
CA ALA A 156 8.26 28.79 29.05
C ALA A 156 7.14 27.75 29.07
N ARG A 157 6.43 27.66 27.95
CA ARG A 157 5.32 26.74 27.70
C ARG A 157 5.41 26.22 26.27
N HIS A 158 4.97 24.99 26.11
CA HIS A 158 4.78 24.36 24.82
C HIS A 158 3.43 23.65 24.82
N PHE A 159 2.69 23.75 23.73
CA PHE A 159 1.38 23.13 23.59
C PHE A 159 1.01 23.00 22.11
N HIS A 160 0.08 22.10 21.81
CA HIS A 160 -0.42 21.88 20.45
C HIS A 160 -1.43 22.97 20.04
N HIS A 161 -1.49 23.34 18.76
CA HIS A 161 -2.38 24.41 18.28
C HIS A 161 -3.87 24.20 18.61
N ARG A 162 -4.31 22.94 18.78
CA ARG A 162 -5.67 22.58 19.20
C ARG A 162 -6.08 23.15 20.57
N HIS A 163 -5.10 23.57 21.37
CA HIS A 163 -5.32 24.18 22.68
C HIS A 163 -5.45 25.71 22.59
N VAL A 164 -5.23 26.31 21.43
CA VAL A 164 -5.44 27.75 21.22
C VAL A 164 -6.93 28.03 21.16
N LEU A 165 -7.38 28.97 21.99
CA LEU A 165 -8.76 29.45 22.02
C LEU A 165 -8.95 30.66 21.10
N GLU A 166 -8.01 31.60 21.11
CA GLU A 166 -8.02 32.79 20.25
C GLU A 166 -6.62 33.42 20.11
N VAL A 167 -6.44 34.18 19.03
CA VAL A 167 -5.29 35.05 18.81
C VAL A 167 -5.68 36.45 19.27
N LEU A 168 -4.92 37.02 20.21
CA LEU A 168 -5.18 38.35 20.76
C LEU A 168 -4.62 39.45 19.83
N PRO A 169 -5.25 40.64 19.81
CA PRO A 169 -4.82 41.77 18.98
C PRO A 169 -3.37 42.20 19.22
#